data_AF-A0A9E5TQB4-F1
#
_entry.id   AF-A0A9E5TQB4-F1
#
_cell.length_a   1.000
_cell.length_b   1.000
_cell.length_c   1.000
_cell.angle_alpha   90.00
_cell.angle_beta   90.00
_cell.angle_gamma   90.00
#
_symmetry.space_group_name_H-M   'P 1'
#
loop_
_entity.id
_entity.type
_entity.pdbx_description
1 polymer ?
#
loop_
_entity_poly.entity_id
_entity_poly.type
_entity_poly.pdbx_seq_one_letter_code
_entity_poly.pdbx_strand_id
1 'polypeptide(L)' 'MDIRGSHPYNMCLSMARANSVRDYLIGRGVAAERLEAAGYGPDEPIDTNDTAEGRANNRRVELRRIE' A
#
# COMPACT_ATOMS: atom_id res chain seq x y z
N MET A 1 2.72 -2.96 -6.53
CA MET A 1 4.09 -2.70 -6.06
C MET A 1 4.97 -2.53 -7.29
N ASP A 2 6.15 -1.91 -7.17
CA ASP A 2 7.20 -2.27 -8.15
C ASP A 2 7.78 -3.61 -7.69
N ILE A 3 8.17 -4.49 -8.60
CA ILE A 3 8.87 -5.75 -8.28
C ILE A 3 10.30 -5.75 -8.79
N ARG A 4 10.70 -4.67 -9.49
CA ARG A 4 12.06 -4.51 -10.03
C ARG A 4 13.04 -3.93 -9.01
N GLY A 5 12.55 -3.55 -7.82
CA GLY A 5 13.36 -3.18 -6.66
C GLY A 5 13.53 -4.34 -5.68
N SER A 6 14.48 -4.22 -4.75
CA SER A 6 14.67 -5.22 -3.69
C SER A 6 13.43 -5.36 -2.80
N HIS A 7 13.24 -6.53 -2.18
CA HIS A 7 12.14 -6.75 -1.25
C HIS A 7 12.07 -5.67 -0.14
N PRO A 8 13.17 -5.30 0.55
CA PRO A 8 13.16 -4.20 1.52
C PRO A 8 12.71 -2.86 0.94
N TYR A 9 13.12 -2.55 -0.29
CA TYR A 9 12.68 -1.32 -0.97
C TYR A 9 11.18 -1.32 -1.21
N ASN A 10 10.62 -2.44 -1.67
CA ASN A 10 9.18 -2.56 -1.93
C ASN A 10 8.36 -2.52 -0.64
N MET A 11 8.88 -3.08 0.46
CA MET A 11 8.30 -2.92 1.80
C MET A 11 8.25 -1.44 2.20
N CYS A 12 9.37 -0.72 2.14
CA CYS A 12 9.41 0.71 2.45
C CYS A 12 8.46 1.53 1.56
N LEU A 13 8.42 1.24 0.26
CA LEU A 13 7.55 1.93 -0.69
C LEU A 13 6.06 1.68 -0.39
N SER A 14 5.70 0.44 -0.02
CA SER A 14 4.32 0.11 0.37
C SER A 14 3.89 0.85 1.63
N MET A 15 4.77 0.89 2.64
CA MET A 15 4.53 1.58 3.89
C MET A 15 4.41 3.09 3.67
N ALA A 16 5.27 3.68 2.84
CA ALA A 16 5.18 5.10 2.49
C ALA A 16 3.85 5.46 1.82
N ARG A 17 3.34 4.60 0.92
CA ARG A 17 2.02 4.78 0.29
C ARG A 17 0.88 4.69 1.31
N ALA A 18 0.92 3.69 2.20
CA ALA A 18 -0.09 3.53 3.25
C ALA A 18 -0.11 4.76 4.19
N ASN A 19 1.07 5.24 4.60
CA ASN A 19 1.19 6.47 5.40
C ASN A 19 0.65 7.70 4.66
N SER A 20 0.95 7.85 3.37
CA SER A 20 0.43 8.98 2.58
C SER A 20 -1.10 9.02 2.53
N VAL A 21 -1.76 7.86 2.42
CA VAL A 21 -3.22 7.77 2.46
C VAL A 21 -3.75 8.07 3.86
N ARG A 22 -3.12 7.53 4.91
CA ARG A 22 -3.47 7.82 6.30
C ARG A 22 -3.40 9.33 6.58
N ASP A 23 -2.29 9.96 6.25
CA ASP A 23 -2.05 11.37 6.53
C ASP A 23 -3.02 12.26 5.74
N TYR A 24 -3.37 11.87 4.51
CA TYR A 24 -4.43 12.53 3.75
C TYR A 24 -5.80 12.44 4.44
N LEU A 25 -6.18 11.27 4.96
CA LEU A 25 -7.45 11.08 5.68
C LEU A 25 -7.48 11.85 7.00
N ILE A 26 -6.36 11.92 7.71
CA ILE A 26 -6.21 12.76 8.91
C ILE A 26 -6.43 14.23 8.55
N GLY A 27 -5.82 14.71 7.47
CA GLY A 27 -6.03 16.06 6.94
C GLY A 27 -7.47 16.36 6.52
N ARG A 28 -8.29 15.32 6.30
CA ARG A 28 -9.73 15.42 6.01
C ARG A 28 -10.61 15.29 7.27
N GLY A 29 -10.02 15.20 8.47
CA GLY A 29 -10.72 15.18 9.75
C GLY A 29 -10.98 13.78 10.32
N VAL A 30 -10.39 12.73 9.77
CA VAL A 30 -10.43 11.40 10.38
C VAL A 30 -9.45 11.36 11.55
N ALA A 31 -9.91 10.97 12.74
CA ALA A 31 -9.05 10.83 13.91
C ALA A 31 -7.94 9.80 13.66
N ALA A 32 -6.69 10.15 13.98
CA ALA A 32 -5.52 9.33 13.68
C ALA A 32 -5.57 7.97 14.38
N GLU A 33 -6.18 7.92 15.57
CA GLU A 33 -6.35 6.73 16.40
C GLU A 33 -7.27 5.68 15.75
N ARG A 34 -8.05 6.08 14.73
CA ARG A 34 -8.95 5.18 13.98
C ARG A 34 -8.29 4.57 12.75
N LEU A 35 -7.03 4.92 12.46
CA LEU A 35 -6.36 4.54 11.23
C LEU A 35 -5.05 3.82 11.54
N GLU A 36 -4.92 2.61 10.99
CA GLU A 36 -3.65 1.88 10.95
C GLU A 36 -3.12 1.87 9.52
N ALA A 37 -1.82 2.13 9.37
CA ALA A 37 -1.14 2.05 8.07
C ALA A 37 -0.20 0.85 8.08
N ALA A 38 -0.41 -0.08 7.15
CA ALA A 38 0.42 -1.26 6.96
C ALA A 38 0.94 -1.34 5.52
N GLY A 39 2.21 -1.70 5.37
CA GLY A 39 2.85 -1.94 4.09
C GLY A 39 3.17 -3.43 3.93
N TYR A 40 2.58 -4.07 2.92
CA TYR A 40 2.73 -5.51 2.66
C TYR A 40 3.78 -5.84 1.59
N GLY A 41 4.46 -4.82 1.04
CA GLY A 41 5.39 -5.02 -0.07
C GLY A 41 4.84 -5.91 -1.20
N PRO A 42 5.70 -6.68 -1.88
CA PRO A 42 5.27 -7.56 -2.97
C PRO A 42 4.56 -8.83 -2.50
N ASP A 43 4.29 -8.99 -1.20
CA ASP A 43 3.89 -10.27 -0.60
C ASP A 43 2.38 -10.57 -0.75
N GLU A 44 1.55 -9.56 -1.08
CA GLU A 44 0.11 -9.72 -1.38
C GLU A 44 -0.29 -9.22 -2.79
N PRO A 45 0.16 -9.86 -3.88
CA PRO A 45 -0.30 -9.53 -5.23
C PRO A 45 -1.76 -9.95 -5.44
N ILE A 46 -2.53 -9.16 -6.18
CA ILE A 46 -3.89 -9.55 -6.64
C ILE A 46 -3.92 -9.96 -8.11
N ASP A 47 -2.80 -9.73 -8.81
CA ASP A 47 -2.66 -10.03 -10.22
C ASP A 47 -1.22 -10.46 -10.53
N THR A 48 -0.98 -10.98 -11.73
CA THR A 48 0.35 -11.35 -12.19
C THR A 48 1.29 -10.14 -12.22
N ASN A 49 2.56 -10.35 -11.86
CA ASN A 49 3.59 -9.33 -12.04
C ASN A 49 4.26 -9.40 -13.44
N ASP A 50 3.85 -10.33 -14.29
CA ASP A 50 4.46 -10.58 -15.60
C ASP A 50 4.05 -9.51 -16.62
N THR A 51 2.80 -9.02 -16.55
CA THR A 51 2.26 -8.01 -17.48
C THR A 51 2.34 -6.59 -16.90
N ALA A 52 2.32 -5.58 -17.77
CA ALA A 52 2.34 -4.19 -17.31
C ALA A 52 1.05 -3.83 -16.57
N GLU A 53 -0.06 -4.39 -17.04
CA GLU A 53 -1.41 -4.29 -16.50
C GLU A 53 -1.49 -4.92 -15.11
N GLY A 54 -1.01 -6.16 -14.95
CA GLY A 54 -1.03 -6.83 -13.64
C GLY A 54 -0.14 -6.15 -12.61
N ARG A 55 1.03 -5.63 -13.03
CA ARG A 55 1.85 -4.76 -12.16
C ARG A 55 1.14 -3.47 -11.77
N ALA A 56 0.32 -2.90 -12.66
CA ALA A 56 -0.48 -1.72 -12.34
C ALA A 56 -1.57 -2.06 -11.31
N ASN A 57 -2.26 -3.19 -11.49
CA ASN A 57 -3.26 -3.69 -10.54
C ASN A 57 -2.65 -3.95 -9.16
N ASN A 58 -1.42 -4.46 -9.10
CA ASN A 58 -0.70 -4.67 -7.84
C ASN A 58 -0.26 -3.35 -7.16
N ARG A 59 -0.23 -2.19 -7.84
CA ARG A 59 0.09 -0.88 -7.24
C ARG A 59 -1.18 -0.23 -6.68
N ARG A 60 -1.64 -0.71 -5.53
CA ARG A 60 -2.85 -0.23 -4.86
C ARG A 60 -2.64 0.07 -3.37
N VAL A 61 -3.59 0.78 -2.80
CA VAL A 61 -3.78 0.94 -1.35
C VAL A 61 -5.22 0.51 -1.06
N GLU A 62 -5.42 -0.34 -0.05
CA GLU A 62 -6.74 -0.81 0.37
C GLU A 62 -7.10 -0.22 1.73
N LEU A 63 -8.37 0.14 1.91
CA LEU A 63 -8.94 0.53 3.20
C LEU A 63 -9.78 -0.63 3.70
N ARG A 64 -9.37 -1.26 4.80
CA ARG A 64 -10.08 -2.36 5.45
C ARG A 64 -10.57 -1.91 6.83
N ARG A 65 -11.73 -2.42 7.27
CA ARG A 65 -12.20 -2.21 8.65
C ARG A 65 -11.40 -3.14 9.57
N ILE A 66 -10.84 -2.58 10.63
CA ILE A 66 -10.23 -3.35 11.72
C ILE A 66 -11.38 -3.74 12.65
N GLU A 67 -11.56 -5.04 12.88
CA GLU A 67 -12.55 -5.58 13.84
C GLU A 67 -11.95 -5.78 15.23
#